data_AF-A0A968FPJ3-F1
#
_entry.id   AF-A0A968FPJ3-F1
#
_cell.length_a   1.000
_cell.length_b   1.000
_cell.length_c   1.000
_cell.angle_alpha   90.00
_cell.angle_beta   90.00
_cell.angle_gamma   90.00
#
_symmetry.space_group_name_H-M   'P 1'
#
loop_
_entity.id
_entity.type
_entity.pdbx_description
1 polymer ?
#
loop_
_entity_poly.entity_id
_entity_poly.type
_entity_poly.pdbx_seq_one_letter_code
_entity_poly.pdbx_strand_id
1 'polypeptide(L)'
;MKKVSLIVFAPLFLFLVFWGPGNASSELKIRGKYEVVGDLEDLKGAKSVEMIEFFNYSCGHCYRFLTTVERLHEKYQDRLHHKKYPIYWGNQTPYPARAYYIADRLGMEPAFTQELFDTNFKMNINIFQ
;
A
#
# COMPACT_ATOMS: atom_id res chain seq x y z
N MET A 1 69.90 12.29 -10.43
CA MET A 1 68.62 12.23 -11.19
C MET A 1 67.60 11.38 -10.43
N LYS A 2 67.00 11.88 -9.33
CA LYS A 2 66.09 11.07 -8.48
C LYS A 2 64.88 11.83 -7.90
N LYS A 3 64.65 13.10 -8.29
CA LYS A 3 63.61 13.94 -7.67
C LYS A 3 62.41 14.28 -8.57
N VAL A 4 62.44 13.92 -9.86
CA VAL A 4 61.38 14.31 -10.82
C VAL A 4 60.21 13.31 -10.82
N SER A 5 60.43 12.05 -10.44
CA SER A 5 59.39 11.01 -10.50
C SER A 5 58.33 11.11 -9.38
N LEU A 6 58.63 11.75 -8.25
CA LEU A 6 57.69 11.88 -7.12
C LEU A 6 56.65 13.00 -7.30
N ILE A 7 56.90 13.98 -8.16
CA ILE A 7 56.05 15.17 -8.29
C ILE A 7 54.86 14.91 -9.25
N VAL A 8 54.98 13.95 -10.16
CA VAL A 8 53.94 13.61 -11.14
C VAL A 8 52.89 12.63 -10.58
N PHE A 9 53.24 11.83 -9.57
CA PHE A 9 52.32 10.87 -8.95
C PHE A 9 51.36 11.50 -7.92
N ALA A 10 51.74 12.64 -7.31
CA ALA A 10 50.93 13.32 -6.31
C ALA A 10 49.58 13.89 -6.86
N PRO A 11 49.53 14.56 -8.03
CA PRO A 11 48.26 15.08 -8.55
C PRO A 11 47.35 13.98 -9.13
N LEU A 12 47.91 12.86 -9.57
CA LEU A 12 47.14 11.73 -10.13
C LEU A 12 46.41 10.94 -9.03
N PHE A 13 47.04 10.79 -7.86
CA PHE A 13 46.42 10.12 -6.71
C PHE A 13 45.32 10.98 -6.06
N LEU A 14 45.49 12.31 -6.08
CA LEU A 14 44.48 13.28 -5.61
C LEU A 14 43.22 13.31 -6.50
N PHE A 15 43.36 13.04 -7.80
CA PHE A 15 42.22 12.98 -8.73
C PHE A 15 41.34 11.73 -8.54
N LEU A 16 41.93 10.60 -8.12
CA LEU A 16 41.21 9.34 -7.90
C LEU A 16 40.39 9.32 -6.60
N VAL A 17 40.80 10.06 -5.57
CA VAL A 17 40.04 10.17 -4.31
C VAL A 17 38.83 11.09 -4.47
N PHE A 18 38.89 12.07 -5.38
CA PHE A 18 37.79 13.01 -5.62
C PHE A 18 36.66 12.44 -6.50
N TRP A 19 36.90 11.33 -7.20
CA TRP A 19 35.92 10.64 -8.04
C TRP A 19 35.60 9.25 -7.51
N GLY A 20 35.58 9.08 -6.19
CA GLY A 20 34.97 7.90 -5.59
C GLY A 20 33.48 7.83 -5.97
N PRO A 21 32.93 6.65 -6.28
CA PRO A 21 31.51 6.50 -6.55
C PRO A 21 30.75 6.94 -5.30
N GLY A 22 30.17 8.14 -5.35
CA GLY A 22 29.23 8.57 -4.33
C GLY A 22 28.11 7.54 -4.27
N ASN A 23 27.89 6.94 -3.10
CA ASN A 23 26.72 6.11 -2.87
C ASN A 23 25.49 6.99 -3.05
N ALA A 24 24.96 7.02 -4.26
CA ALA A 24 23.65 7.58 -4.56
C ALA A 24 22.62 6.65 -3.92
N SER A 25 22.34 6.84 -2.63
CA SER A 25 21.16 6.26 -2.01
C SER A 25 19.96 6.94 -2.65
N SER A 26 19.32 6.26 -3.60
CA SER A 26 18.08 6.74 -4.19
C SER A 26 17.01 6.73 -3.11
N GLU A 27 16.70 7.88 -2.56
CA GLU A 27 15.58 8.06 -1.64
C GLU A 27 14.31 7.54 -2.33
N LEU A 28 13.66 6.54 -1.72
CA LEU A 28 12.50 5.87 -2.30
C LEU A 28 11.34 6.87 -2.39
N LYS A 29 11.19 7.52 -3.55
CA LYS A 29 10.15 8.54 -3.75
C LYS A 29 8.80 7.87 -4.06
N ILE A 30 8.10 7.44 -3.02
CA ILE A 30 6.72 6.98 -3.13
C ILE A 30 5.84 8.19 -3.48
N ARG A 31 5.01 8.07 -4.52
CA ARG A 31 4.10 9.13 -4.94
C ARG A 31 2.85 9.14 -4.05
N GLY A 32 2.40 10.33 -3.65
CA GLY A 32 1.14 10.53 -2.93
C GLY A 32 1.34 11.10 -1.52
N LYS A 33 0.25 11.16 -0.76
CA LYS A 33 0.27 11.50 0.68
C LYS A 33 0.23 10.19 1.46
N TYR A 34 1.23 9.97 2.30
CA TYR A 34 1.34 8.78 3.13
C TYR A 34 2.12 9.12 4.39
N GLU A 35 2.00 8.26 5.39
CA GLU A 35 2.82 8.27 6.59
C GLU A 35 3.52 6.91 6.66
N VAL A 36 4.81 6.91 6.95
CA VAL A 36 5.57 5.67 7.12
C VAL A 36 5.34 5.16 8.53
N VAL A 37 4.81 3.95 8.63
CA VAL A 37 4.65 3.24 9.90
C VAL A 37 5.57 2.03 9.87
N GLY A 38 6.55 1.97 10.77
CA GLY A 38 7.57 0.92 10.81
C GLY A 38 8.81 1.23 9.98
N ASP A 39 9.62 0.20 9.69
CA ASP A 39 10.86 0.31 8.92
C ASP A 39 10.63 -0.13 7.45
N LEU A 40 11.08 0.69 6.50
CA LEU A 40 10.98 0.38 5.07
C LEU A 40 11.96 -0.72 4.64
N GLU A 41 13.02 -0.94 5.42
CA GLU A 41 13.98 -2.02 5.17
C GLU A 41 13.31 -3.41 5.21
N ASP A 42 12.24 -3.56 6.00
CA ASP A 42 11.43 -4.78 6.09
C ASP A 42 10.76 -5.15 4.76
N LEU A 43 10.61 -4.19 3.84
CA LEU A 43 10.03 -4.41 2.52
C LEU A 43 11.06 -4.84 1.47
N LYS A 44 12.36 -4.83 1.78
CA LYS A 44 13.40 -5.22 0.80
C LYS A 44 13.28 -6.70 0.45
N GLY A 45 13.07 -6.97 -0.85
CA GLY A 45 12.93 -8.34 -1.36
C GLY A 45 11.55 -8.96 -1.14
N ALA A 46 10.56 -8.18 -0.69
CA ALA A 46 9.18 -8.63 -0.57
C ALA A 46 8.63 -9.11 -1.93
N LYS A 47 8.09 -10.33 -1.95
CA LYS A 47 7.48 -10.94 -3.16
C LYS A 47 5.99 -10.66 -3.28
N SER A 48 5.35 -10.39 -2.16
CA SER A 48 3.94 -9.99 -2.04
C SER A 48 3.80 -8.90 -0.99
N VAL A 49 2.67 -8.22 -1.01
CA VAL A 49 2.33 -7.13 -0.08
C VAL A 49 0.95 -7.38 0.52
N GLU A 50 0.80 -7.03 1.79
CA GLU A 50 -0.50 -6.97 2.43
C GLU A 50 -1.06 -5.56 2.33
N MET A 51 -2.28 -5.43 1.84
CA MET A 51 -3.05 -4.18 1.85
C MET A 51 -4.17 -4.32 2.85
N ILE A 52 -4.19 -3.43 3.85
CA ILE A 52 -5.24 -3.38 4.86
C ILE A 52 -6.18 -2.22 4.48
N GLU A 53 -7.44 -2.53 4.22
CA GLU A 53 -8.49 -1.55 3.95
C GLU A 53 -9.42 -1.43 5.17
N PHE A 54 -9.48 -0.23 5.74
CA PHE A 54 -10.52 0.12 6.71
C PHE A 54 -11.66 0.83 5.99
N PHE A 55 -12.87 0.28 6.05
CA PHE A 55 -14.00 0.78 5.26
C PHE A 55 -15.31 0.77 6.05
N ASN A 56 -16.34 1.43 5.54
CA ASN A 56 -17.68 1.32 6.10
C ASN A 56 -18.71 1.31 4.96
N TYR A 57 -19.82 0.57 5.12
CA TYR A 57 -20.81 0.44 4.04
C TYR A 57 -21.61 1.73 3.74
N SER A 58 -21.59 2.74 4.61
CA SER A 58 -22.14 4.09 4.35
C SER A 58 -21.16 5.03 3.63
N CYS A 59 -19.90 4.62 3.43
CA CYS A 59 -18.85 5.47 2.88
C CYS A 59 -18.85 5.43 1.35
N GLY A 60 -19.28 6.53 0.71
CA GLY A 60 -19.32 6.63 -0.76
C GLY A 60 -17.93 6.61 -1.42
N HIS A 61 -16.88 7.01 -0.71
CA HIS A 61 -15.50 6.86 -1.20
C HIS A 61 -15.06 5.41 -1.24
N CYS A 62 -15.44 4.63 -0.24
CA CYS A 62 -15.17 3.20 -0.11
C CYS A 62 -15.91 2.43 -1.20
N TYR A 63 -17.16 2.79 -1.49
CA TYR A 63 -17.92 2.21 -2.59
C TYR A 63 -17.24 2.43 -3.96
N ARG A 64 -16.76 3.65 -4.22
CA ARG A 64 -15.99 3.93 -5.45
C ARG A 64 -14.64 3.23 -5.49
N PHE A 65 -14.07 2.91 -4.33
CA PHE A 65 -12.77 2.25 -4.24
C PHE A 65 -12.83 0.78 -4.69
N LEU A 66 -14.01 0.14 -4.70
CA LEU A 66 -14.19 -1.23 -5.20
C LEU A 66 -13.60 -1.42 -6.60
N THR A 67 -13.85 -0.51 -7.53
CA THR A 67 -13.29 -0.57 -8.89
C THR A 67 -11.77 -0.40 -8.92
N THR A 68 -11.19 0.36 -7.98
CA THR A 68 -9.73 0.44 -7.85
C THR A 68 -9.16 -0.85 -7.31
N VAL A 69 -9.82 -1.46 -6.31
CA VAL A 69 -9.42 -2.75 -5.74
C VAL A 69 -9.44 -3.85 -6.80
N GLU A 70 -10.46 -3.91 -7.65
CA GLU A 70 -10.51 -4.85 -8.79
C GLU A 70 -9.28 -4.70 -9.69
N ARG A 71 -8.96 -3.47 -10.12
CA ARG A 71 -7.77 -3.20 -10.95
C ARG A 71 -6.45 -3.56 -10.24
N LEU A 72 -6.37 -3.36 -8.93
CA LEU A 72 -5.19 -3.74 -8.14
C LEU A 72 -5.04 -5.27 -8.11
N HIS A 73 -6.13 -6.01 -7.88
CA HIS A 73 -6.12 -7.47 -7.91
C HIS A 73 -5.77 -8.02 -9.30
N GLU A 74 -6.31 -7.45 -10.37
CA GLU A 74 -5.93 -7.83 -11.75
C GLU A 74 -4.45 -7.61 -12.02
N LYS A 75 -3.90 -6.48 -11.55
CA LYS A 75 -2.51 -6.09 -11.81
C LYS A 75 -1.49 -6.89 -10.99
N TYR A 76 -1.80 -7.14 -9.72
CA TYR A 76 -0.84 -7.72 -8.77
C TYR A 76 -1.10 -9.20 -8.49
N GLN A 77 -2.31 -9.70 -8.79
CA GLN A 77 -2.68 -11.10 -8.69
C GLN A 77 -2.40 -11.66 -7.28
N ASP A 78 -1.76 -12.82 -7.20
CA ASP A 78 -1.38 -13.51 -5.96
C ASP A 78 -0.37 -12.74 -5.10
N ARG A 79 0.25 -11.68 -5.63
CA ARG A 79 1.19 -10.82 -4.91
C ARG A 79 0.51 -9.74 -4.06
N LEU A 80 -0.81 -9.60 -4.12
CA LEU A 80 -1.57 -8.65 -3.31
C LEU A 80 -2.51 -9.39 -2.34
N HIS A 81 -2.17 -9.38 -1.06
CA HIS A 81 -3.03 -9.91 -0.01
C HIS A 81 -3.89 -8.78 0.54
N HIS A 82 -5.11 -8.66 0.04
CA HIS A 82 -6.04 -7.62 0.48
C HIS A 82 -6.88 -8.10 1.66
N LYS A 83 -6.74 -7.46 2.82
CA LYS A 83 -7.57 -7.67 4.01
C LYS A 83 -8.43 -6.45 4.28
N LYS A 84 -9.74 -6.65 4.46
CA LYS A 84 -10.66 -5.55 4.81
C LYS A 84 -11.13 -5.65 6.26
N TYR A 85 -11.32 -4.49 6.86
CA TYR A 85 -11.76 -4.31 8.24
C TYR A 85 -12.90 -3.30 8.24
N PRO A 86 -14.16 -3.75 8.36
CA PRO A 86 -15.29 -2.85 8.45
C PRO A 86 -15.26 -2.06 9.76
N ILE A 87 -15.23 -0.74 9.66
CA ILE A 87 -15.24 0.22 10.76
C ILE A 87 -16.67 0.38 11.28
N TYR A 88 -16.80 0.42 12.60
CA TYR A 88 -18.01 0.85 13.29
C TYR A 88 -17.84 2.27 13.83
N TRP A 89 -18.60 3.24 13.29
CA TRP A 89 -18.54 4.66 13.69
C TRP A 89 -19.19 4.99 15.05
N GLY A 90 -19.81 4.04 15.73
CA GLY A 90 -20.39 4.24 17.07
C GLY A 90 -21.86 4.70 17.12
N ASN A 91 -22.36 5.36 16.09
CA ASN A 91 -23.74 5.90 16.05
C ASN A 91 -24.74 5.05 15.23
N GLN A 92 -24.25 4.03 14.54
CA GLN A 92 -25.02 3.08 13.72
C GLN A 92 -25.18 1.75 14.47
N THR A 93 -25.77 0.73 13.85
CA THR A 93 -25.66 -0.66 14.33
C THR A 93 -24.37 -1.31 13.79
N PRO A 94 -23.77 -2.28 14.52
CA PRO A 94 -22.61 -3.03 14.02
C PRO A 94 -22.98 -4.15 13.04
N TYR A 95 -24.26 -4.33 12.67
CA TYR A 95 -24.71 -5.49 11.88
C TYR A 95 -24.02 -5.62 10.52
N PRO A 96 -23.87 -4.56 9.70
CA PRO A 96 -23.14 -4.70 8.43
C PRO A 96 -21.69 -5.16 8.62
N ALA A 97 -21.00 -4.65 9.65
CA ALA A 97 -19.63 -5.06 9.97
C ALA A 97 -19.55 -6.52 10.47
N ARG A 98 -20.53 -6.97 11.27
CA ARG A 98 -20.61 -8.37 11.71
C ARG A 98 -20.93 -9.32 10.55
N ALA A 99 -21.87 -8.91 9.68
CA ALA A 99 -22.27 -9.68 8.51
C ALA A 99 -21.11 -9.86 7.52
N TYR A 100 -20.26 -8.84 7.36
CA TYR A 100 -19.00 -8.96 6.61
C TYR A 100 -18.14 -10.13 7.10
N TYR A 101 -17.88 -10.23 8.41
CA TYR A 101 -17.03 -11.30 8.94
C TYR A 101 -17.68 -12.68 8.78
N ILE A 102 -19.01 -12.79 8.81
CA ILE A 102 -19.71 -14.03 8.49
C ILE A 102 -19.52 -14.38 7.02
N ALA A 103 -19.73 -13.42 6.12
CA ALA A 103 -19.56 -13.62 4.68
C ALA A 103 -18.13 -14.00 4.30
N ASP A 104 -17.13 -13.38 4.93
CA ASP A 104 -15.70 -13.70 4.78
C ASP A 104 -15.40 -15.14 5.17
N ARG A 105 -15.89 -15.59 6.34
CA ARG A 105 -15.73 -16.97 6.80
C ARG A 105 -16.42 -18.00 5.91
N LEU A 106 -17.43 -17.58 5.15
CA LEU A 106 -18.15 -18.40 4.18
C LEU A 106 -17.55 -18.31 2.76
N GLY A 107 -16.51 -17.50 2.53
CA GLY A 107 -15.92 -17.30 1.21
C GLY A 107 -16.77 -16.47 0.25
N MET A 108 -17.72 -15.69 0.78
CA MET A 108 -18.67 -14.88 0.00
C MET A 108 -18.39 -13.38 0.08
N GLU A 109 -17.30 -12.96 0.72
CA GLU A 109 -16.99 -11.54 0.98
C GLU A 109 -17.12 -10.65 -0.27
N PRO A 110 -16.53 -10.98 -1.44
CA PRO A 110 -16.55 -10.05 -2.56
C PRO A 110 -17.97 -9.77 -3.06
N ALA A 111 -18.78 -10.83 -3.21
CA ALA A 111 -20.16 -10.72 -3.64
C ALA A 111 -21.02 -10.02 -2.58
N PHE A 112 -20.85 -10.38 -1.30
CA PHE A 112 -21.57 -9.76 -0.19
C PHE A 112 -21.28 -8.26 -0.10
N THR A 113 -20.01 -7.88 -0.18
CA THR A 113 -19.60 -6.48 -0.09
C THR A 113 -20.17 -5.66 -1.24
N GLN A 114 -20.10 -6.16 -2.48
CA GLN A 114 -20.69 -5.49 -3.63
C GLN A 114 -22.21 -5.30 -3.45
N GLU A 115 -22.93 -6.36 -3.08
CA GLU A 115 -24.39 -6.34 -2.93
C GLU A 115 -24.83 -5.39 -1.82
N LEU A 116 -24.14 -5.40 -0.68
CA LEU A 116 -24.51 -4.55 0.46
C LEU A 116 -24.24 -3.07 0.17
N PHE A 117 -23.16 -2.76 -0.56
CA PHE A 117 -22.92 -1.41 -1.05
C PHE A 117 -23.97 -0.97 -2.08
N ASP A 118 -24.30 -1.82 -3.05
CA ASP A 118 -25.34 -1.53 -4.06
C ASP A 118 -26.70 -1.32 -3.39
N THR A 119 -27.02 -2.10 -2.37
CA THR A 119 -28.24 -1.94 -1.55
C THR A 119 -28.31 -0.55 -0.92
N ASN A 120 -27.21 -0.07 -0.33
CA ASN A 120 -27.17 1.25 0.28
C ASN A 120 -27.16 2.39 -0.76
N PHE A 121 -26.35 2.30 -1.82
CA PHE A 121 -26.08 3.41 -2.74
C PHE A 121 -26.92 3.43 -4.03
N LYS A 122 -27.33 2.27 -4.55
CA LYS A 122 -28.18 2.17 -5.74
C LYS A 122 -29.65 2.05 -5.37
N MET A 123 -29.97 1.24 -4.36
CA MET A 123 -31.36 0.98 -3.96
C MET A 123 -31.88 1.94 -2.89
N ASN A 124 -31.00 2.74 -2.26
CA ASN A 124 -31.33 3.67 -1.17
C ASN A 124 -31.99 2.98 0.04
N ILE A 125 -31.61 1.73 0.32
CA ILE A 125 -32.07 0.98 1.48
C ILE A 125 -31.13 1.27 2.66
N ASN A 126 -31.70 1.61 3.82
CA ASN A 126 -30.90 1.79 5.03
C ASN A 126 -30.47 0.44 5.61
N ILE A 127 -29.23 0.05 5.33
CA ILE A 127 -28.61 -1.20 5.80
C ILE A 127 -28.20 -1.17 7.28
N PHE A 128 -28.40 -0.04 7.97
CA PHE A 128 -28.09 0.14 9.40
C PHE A 128 -29.35 0.21 10.27
N GLN A 129 -30.44 -0.41 9.84
CA GLN A 129 -31.68 -0.54 10.61
C GLN A 129 -31.98 -1.98 10.98
#